data_AF-A0A6A8Q758-F1
#
_entry.id   AF-A0A6A8Q758-F1
#
_cell.length_a   1.000
_cell.length_b   1.000
_cell.length_c   1.000
_cell.angle_alpha   90.00
_cell.angle_beta   90.00
_cell.angle_gamma   90.00
#
_symmetry.space_group_name_H-M   'P 1'
#
loop_
_entity.id
_entity.type
_entity.pdbx_description
1 polymer ?
#
loop_
_entity_poly.entity_id
_entity_poly.type
_entity_poly.pdbx_seq_one_letter_code
_entity_poly.pdbx_strand_id
1 'polypeptide(L)'
;MHVSYNYSEQLLTDYKNEVWNSFSEEFPARIECTLKYIFEHLYDESLTIADIKNTCNIKSKSFSAKFSLYAGITPKKFILKHRINAGKILLRETDLTIAQVSLFIGFSSHSAFSKAFIRDAGGITPSSWIEKIQGKVQ
;
A
#
# COMPACT_ATOMS: atom_id res chain seq x y z
N MET A 1 23.01 -5.47 7.46
CA MET A 1 21.58 -5.82 7.68
C MET A 1 20.77 -4.69 8.31
N HIS A 2 21.22 -3.97 9.36
CA HIS A 2 20.42 -2.89 9.98
C HIS A 2 20.26 -1.62 9.12
N VAL A 3 21.24 -1.27 8.28
CA VAL A 3 21.17 -0.06 7.42
C VAL A 3 20.05 -0.19 6.37
N SER A 4 19.91 -1.36 5.74
CA SER A 4 18.87 -1.62 4.74
C SER A 4 17.46 -1.57 5.34
N TYR A 5 17.29 -1.97 6.61
CA TYR A 5 16.00 -1.91 7.31
C TYR A 5 15.56 -0.46 7.54
N ASN A 6 16.45 0.37 8.12
CA ASN A 6 16.14 1.80 8.37
C ASN A 6 15.88 2.57 7.07
N TYR A 7 16.61 2.27 5.99
CA TYR A 7 16.35 2.87 4.69
C TYR A 7 14.99 2.46 4.10
N SER A 8 14.59 1.19 4.26
CA SER A 8 13.27 0.72 3.82
C SER A 8 12.13 1.45 4.55
N GLU A 9 12.24 1.60 5.87
CA GLU A 9 11.26 2.35 6.68
C GLU A 9 11.18 3.83 6.28
N GLN A 10 12.32 4.45 5.94
CA GLN A 10 12.35 5.81 5.43
C GLN A 10 11.60 5.92 4.10
N LEU A 11 11.87 5.05 3.13
CA LEU A 11 11.17 5.02 1.84
C LEU A 11 9.65 4.87 2.01
N LEU A 12 9.22 4.00 2.93
CA LEU A 12 7.80 3.81 3.23
C LEU A 12 7.18 5.05 3.89
N THR A 13 7.93 5.74 4.74
CA THR A 13 7.51 7.00 5.36
C THR A 13 7.37 8.10 4.30
N ASP A 14 8.36 8.25 3.43
CA ASP A 14 8.36 9.23 2.34
C ASP A 14 7.19 9.01 1.39
N TYR A 15 6.94 7.75 1.03
CA TYR A 15 5.79 7.38 0.20
C TYR A 15 4.45 7.76 0.85
N LYS A 16 4.25 7.48 2.16
CA LYS A 16 3.03 7.88 2.85
C LYS A 16 2.85 9.40 2.83
N ASN A 17 3.93 10.15 3.06
CA ASN A 17 3.91 11.61 3.05
C ASN A 17 3.59 12.15 1.65
N GLU A 18 4.20 11.61 0.59
CA GLU A 18 3.93 11.99 -0.79
C GLU A 18 2.45 11.79 -1.14
N VAL A 19 1.90 10.61 -0.82
CA VAL A 19 0.49 10.32 -1.10
C VAL A 19 -0.42 11.20 -0.26
N TRP A 20 -0.15 11.38 1.03
CA TRP A 20 -0.95 12.26 1.89
C TRP A 20 -0.96 13.70 1.37
N ASN A 21 0.20 14.23 0.99
CA ASN A 21 0.36 15.59 0.46
C ASN A 21 -0.24 15.75 -0.94
N SER A 22 -0.47 14.65 -1.67
CA SER A 22 -1.16 14.70 -2.97
C SER A 22 -2.66 15.00 -2.86
N PHE A 23 -3.24 14.86 -1.66
CA PHE A 23 -4.62 15.25 -1.41
C PHE A 23 -4.71 16.75 -1.20
N SER A 24 -5.26 17.45 -2.20
CA SER A 24 -5.42 18.91 -2.20
C SER A 24 -6.75 19.41 -1.61
N GLU A 25 -7.63 18.51 -1.19
CA GLU A 25 -9.00 18.82 -0.78
C GLU A 25 -9.27 18.52 0.69
N GLU A 26 -10.15 19.32 1.31
CA GLU A 26 -10.69 19.02 2.63
C GLU A 26 -11.67 17.84 2.55
N PHE A 27 -11.40 16.80 3.34
CA PHE A 27 -12.27 15.64 3.43
C PHE A 27 -13.33 15.82 4.52
N PRO A 28 -14.53 15.21 4.36
CA PRO A 28 -15.43 15.05 5.50
C PRO A 28 -14.74 14.30 6.64
N ALA A 29 -15.00 14.69 7.89
CA ALA A 29 -14.30 14.17 9.07
C ALA A 29 -14.17 12.64 9.14
N ARG A 30 -15.20 11.88 8.74
CA ARG A 30 -15.15 10.40 8.73
C ARG A 30 -14.28 9.82 7.62
N ILE A 31 -14.19 10.50 6.48
CA ILE A 31 -13.32 10.12 5.37
C ILE A 31 -11.88 10.46 5.72
N GLU A 32 -11.64 11.64 6.30
CA GLU A 32 -10.32 12.01 6.82
C GLU A 32 -9.82 11.02 7.87
N CYS A 33 -10.66 10.69 8.86
CA CYS A 33 -10.35 9.66 9.86
C CYS A 33 -10.02 8.32 9.21
N THR A 34 -10.80 7.91 8.20
CA THR A 34 -10.56 6.66 7.47
C THR A 34 -9.19 6.66 6.80
N LEU A 35 -8.84 7.75 6.10
CA LEU A 35 -7.56 7.88 5.42
C LEU A 35 -6.40 7.86 6.42
N LYS A 36 -6.49 8.65 7.51
CA LYS A 36 -5.47 8.66 8.57
C LYS A 36 -5.23 7.27 9.13
N TYR A 37 -6.30 6.57 9.53
CA TYR A 37 -6.19 5.22 10.06
C TYR A 37 -5.59 4.25 9.04
N ILE A 38 -5.98 4.35 7.77
CA ILE A 38 -5.37 3.53 6.71
C ILE A 38 -3.87 3.81 6.60
N PHE A 39 -3.41 5.06 6.62
CA PHE A 39 -1.99 5.39 6.46
C PHE A 39 -1.15 5.02 7.68
N GLU A 40 -1.69 5.19 8.89
CA GLU A 40 -1.06 4.78 10.14
C GLU A 40 -0.84 3.26 10.19
N HIS A 41 -1.82 2.49 9.69
CA HIS A 41 -1.81 1.03 9.73
C HIS A 41 -1.56 0.38 8.36
N LEU A 42 -1.06 1.13 7.37
CA LEU A 42 -1.06 0.69 5.96
C LEU A 42 -0.30 -0.62 5.79
N TYR A 43 0.77 -0.81 6.54
CA TYR A 43 1.66 -1.97 6.45
C TYR A 43 1.40 -3.02 7.53
N ASP A 44 0.37 -2.84 8.36
CA ASP A 44 -0.08 -3.85 9.32
C ASP A 44 -0.88 -4.94 8.59
N GLU A 45 -0.40 -6.18 8.61
CA GLU A 45 -1.09 -7.33 8.00
C GLU A 45 -2.54 -7.48 8.52
N SER A 46 -2.78 -7.13 9.79
CA SER A 46 -4.06 -7.32 10.46
C SER A 46 -5.11 -6.25 10.14
N LEU A 47 -4.75 -5.16 9.45
CA LEU A 47 -5.67 -4.06 9.13
C LEU A 47 -6.94 -4.56 8.41
N THR A 48 -8.10 -4.38 9.04
CA THR A 48 -9.40 -4.71 8.44
C THR A 48 -10.30 -3.49 8.21
N ILE A 49 -11.28 -3.66 7.32
CA ILE A 49 -12.36 -2.68 7.14
C ILE A 49 -13.23 -2.55 8.39
N ALA A 50 -13.32 -3.60 9.21
CA ALA A 50 -14.07 -3.55 10.45
C ALA A 50 -13.40 -2.61 11.45
N ASP A 51 -12.07 -2.68 11.58
CA ASP A 51 -11.29 -1.82 12.49
C ASP A 51 -11.44 -0.35 12.09
N ILE A 52 -11.29 -0.03 10.81
CA ILE A 52 -11.51 1.31 10.27
C ILE A 52 -12.90 1.83 10.65
N LYS A 53 -13.93 1.01 10.44
CA LYS A 53 -15.31 1.41 10.73
C LYS A 53 -15.53 1.61 12.22
N ASN A 54 -14.93 0.79 13.07
CA ASN A 54 -15.04 0.90 14.52
C ASN A 54 -14.33 2.16 15.01
N THR A 55 -13.08 2.37 14.62
CA THR A 55 -12.27 3.53 15.02
C THR A 55 -12.88 4.85 14.55
N CYS A 56 -13.39 4.92 13.32
CA CYS A 56 -14.00 6.13 12.77
C CYS A 56 -15.51 6.25 13.04
N ASN A 57 -16.08 5.39 13.89
CA ASN A 57 -17.50 5.37 14.26
C ASN A 57 -18.46 5.35 13.05
N ILE A 58 -18.15 4.50 12.06
CA ILE A 58 -18.88 4.35 10.80
C ILE A 58 -19.82 3.14 10.86
N LYS A 59 -21.10 3.41 11.08
CA LYS A 59 -22.14 2.36 11.11
C LYS A 59 -22.74 2.04 9.73
N SER A 60 -22.52 2.89 8.74
CA SER A 60 -23.22 2.83 7.45
C SER A 60 -22.76 1.68 6.55
N LYS A 61 -23.72 1.00 5.92
CA LYS A 61 -23.46 -0.01 4.87
C LYS A 61 -22.97 0.62 3.55
N SER A 62 -23.27 1.90 3.30
CA SER A 62 -22.82 2.62 2.10
C SER A 62 -21.44 3.28 2.24
N PHE A 63 -20.73 3.00 3.34
CA PHE A 63 -19.39 3.54 3.61
C PHE A 63 -18.43 3.37 2.43
N SER A 64 -18.30 2.16 1.88
CA SER A 64 -17.38 1.89 0.77
C SER A 64 -17.69 2.73 -0.47
N ALA A 65 -18.97 2.98 -0.74
CA ALA A 65 -19.39 3.83 -1.87
C ALA A 65 -19.05 5.29 -1.59
N LYS A 66 -19.36 5.79 -0.38
CA LYS A 66 -19.02 7.16 0.03
C LYS A 66 -17.51 7.41 0.00
N PHE A 67 -16.71 6.50 0.53
CA PHE A 67 -15.26 6.59 0.45
C PHE A 67 -14.76 6.65 -1.00
N SER A 68 -15.32 5.82 -1.88
CA SER A 68 -14.97 5.82 -3.31
C SER A 68 -15.26 7.16 -4.00
N LEU A 69 -16.23 7.94 -3.53
CA LEU A 69 -16.50 9.28 -4.09
C LEU A 69 -15.34 10.24 -3.88
N TYR A 70 -14.58 10.08 -2.79
CA TYR A 70 -13.43 10.93 -2.46
C TYR A 70 -12.11 10.32 -2.93
N ALA A 71 -11.93 9.01 -2.74
CA ALA A 71 -10.67 8.33 -3.03
C ALA A 71 -10.63 7.65 -4.42
N GLY A 72 -11.72 7.71 -5.19
CA GLY A 72 -11.89 7.08 -6.51
C GLY A 72 -12.05 5.56 -6.49
N ILE A 73 -11.71 4.89 -5.39
CA ILE A 73 -11.76 3.43 -5.23
C ILE A 73 -12.21 3.03 -3.83
N THR A 74 -12.67 1.79 -3.66
CA THR A 74 -13.12 1.30 -2.35
C THR A 74 -11.96 1.22 -1.35
N PRO A 75 -12.22 1.30 -0.02
CA PRO A 75 -11.15 1.26 0.99
C PRO A 75 -10.24 0.03 0.87
N LYS A 76 -10.81 -1.15 0.60
CA LYS A 76 -10.06 -2.39 0.42
C LYS A 76 -9.14 -2.33 -0.82
N LYS A 77 -9.62 -1.75 -1.92
CA LYS A 77 -8.80 -1.55 -3.13
C LYS A 77 -7.73 -0.49 -2.90
N PHE A 78 -8.04 0.55 -2.13
CA PHE A 78 -7.11 1.60 -1.75
C PHE A 78 -5.92 1.05 -0.97
N ILE A 79 -6.17 0.33 0.13
CA ILE A 79 -5.12 -0.35 0.92
C ILE A 79 -4.23 -1.20 0.01
N LEU A 80 -4.86 -2.03 -0.82
CA LEU A 80 -4.12 -2.95 -1.70
C LEU A 80 -3.26 -2.22 -2.73
N LYS A 81 -3.80 -1.20 -3.40
CA LYS A 81 -3.09 -0.36 -4.37
C LYS A 81 -1.87 0.27 -3.72
N HIS A 82 -2.05 0.87 -2.54
CA HIS A 82 -0.97 1.58 -1.88
C HIS A 82 0.11 0.65 -1.29
N ARG A 83 -0.25 -0.55 -0.83
CA ARG A 83 0.73 -1.59 -0.49
C ARG A 83 1.56 -2.02 -1.71
N ILE A 84 0.92 -2.28 -2.85
CA ILE A 84 1.63 -2.68 -4.08
C ILE A 84 2.58 -1.59 -4.56
N ASN A 85 2.15 -0.33 -4.56
CA ASN A 85 2.98 0.80 -4.94
C ASN A 85 4.19 0.96 -4.02
N ALA A 86 4.01 0.84 -2.70
CA ALA A 86 5.12 0.79 -1.75
C ALA A 86 6.07 -0.39 -2.04
N GLY A 87 5.52 -1.56 -2.38
CA GLY A 87 6.30 -2.73 -2.79
C GLY A 87 7.16 -2.48 -4.02
N LYS A 88 6.63 -1.78 -5.02
CA LYS A 88 7.41 -1.37 -6.22
C LYS A 88 8.58 -0.46 -5.85
N ILE A 89 8.38 0.47 -4.91
CA ILE A 89 9.46 1.34 -4.41
C ILE A 89 10.54 0.50 -3.75
N LEU A 90 10.19 -0.37 -2.80
CA LEU A 90 11.18 -1.22 -2.13
C LEU A 90 11.92 -2.15 -3.10
N LEU A 91 11.22 -2.76 -4.06
CA LEU A 91 11.83 -3.62 -5.07
C LEU A 91 12.78 -2.87 -6.02
N ARG A 92 12.58 -1.56 -6.21
CA ARG A 92 13.43 -0.73 -7.08
C ARG A 92 14.62 -0.16 -6.34
N GLU A 93 14.43 0.27 -5.11
CA GLU A 93 15.40 1.05 -4.34
C GLU A 93 16.24 0.21 -3.37
N THR A 94 15.92 -1.08 -3.18
CA THR A 94 16.58 -1.93 -2.18
C THR A 94 16.92 -3.31 -2.75
N ASP A 95 17.83 -4.02 -2.07
CA ASP A 95 18.19 -5.41 -2.37
C ASP A 95 17.31 -6.43 -1.62
N LEU A 96 16.14 -6.00 -1.11
CA LEU A 96 15.24 -6.91 -0.40
C LEU A 96 14.66 -7.95 -1.35
N THR A 97 14.58 -9.19 -0.87
CA THR A 97 13.88 -10.26 -1.59
C THR A 97 12.38 -9.96 -1.69
N ILE A 98 11.71 -10.52 -2.70
CA ILE A 98 10.25 -10.42 -2.87
C ILE A 98 9.51 -10.88 -1.59
N ALA A 99 10.03 -11.89 -0.90
CA ALA A 99 9.47 -12.37 0.36
C ALA A 99 9.60 -11.32 1.47
N GLN A 100 10.77 -10.72 1.65
CA GLN A 100 10.96 -9.64 2.62
C GLN A 100 10.08 -8.44 2.30
N VAL A 101 10.08 -7.97 1.06
CA VAL A 101 9.20 -6.86 0.64
C VAL A 101 7.76 -7.16 0.99
N SER A 102 7.25 -8.36 0.68
CA SER A 102 5.85 -8.71 1.00
C SER A 102 5.50 -8.52 2.47
N LEU A 103 6.42 -8.84 3.39
CA LEU A 103 6.22 -8.64 4.82
C LEU A 103 6.26 -7.15 5.20
N PHE A 104 7.21 -6.38 4.66
CA PHE A 104 7.33 -4.94 4.92
C PHE A 104 6.08 -4.16 4.51
N ILE A 105 5.36 -4.60 3.48
CA ILE A 105 4.16 -3.92 2.99
C ILE A 105 2.85 -4.59 3.45
N GLY A 106 2.91 -5.39 4.52
CA GLY A 106 1.72 -5.92 5.20
C GLY A 106 0.98 -7.01 4.42
N PHE A 107 1.65 -7.80 3.60
CA PHE A 107 1.08 -9.02 3.04
C PHE A 107 1.42 -10.22 3.92
N SER A 108 0.43 -11.09 4.13
CA SER A 108 0.59 -12.35 4.88
C SER A 108 1.49 -13.39 4.20
N SER A 109 1.76 -13.23 2.91
CA SER A 109 2.67 -14.10 2.18
C SER A 109 3.16 -13.48 0.87
N HIS A 110 4.35 -13.91 0.45
CA HIS A 110 4.90 -13.58 -0.86
C HIS A 110 3.97 -14.01 -2.02
N SER A 111 3.25 -15.13 -1.89
CA SER A 111 2.30 -15.59 -2.92
C SER A 111 1.09 -14.67 -3.05
N ALA A 112 0.56 -14.15 -1.94
CA ALA A 112 -0.53 -13.18 -1.95
C ALA A 112 -0.06 -11.85 -2.59
N PHE A 113 1.15 -11.40 -2.23
CA PHE A 113 1.76 -10.23 -2.85
C PHE A 113 1.94 -10.42 -4.36
N SER A 114 2.61 -11.49 -4.82
CA SER A 114 2.86 -11.74 -6.24
C SER A 114 1.57 -11.77 -7.07
N LYS A 115 0.50 -12.43 -6.58
CA LYS A 115 -0.80 -12.44 -7.28
C LYS A 115 -1.39 -11.04 -7.40
N ALA A 116 -1.32 -10.26 -6.34
CA ALA A 116 -1.85 -8.90 -6.33
C ALA A 116 -1.02 -7.97 -7.24
N PHE A 117 0.30 -8.10 -7.20
CA PHE A 117 1.24 -7.38 -8.04
C PHE A 117 1.03 -7.70 -9.52
N ILE A 118 0.95 -8.98 -9.91
CA ILE A 118 0.73 -9.40 -11.31
C ILE A 118 -0.54 -8.75 -11.88
N ARG A 119 -1.63 -8.76 -11.10
CA ARG A 119 -2.89 -8.13 -11.52
C ARG A 119 -2.73 -6.62 -11.73
N ASP A 120 -1.96 -5.96 -10.88
CA ASP A 120 -1.73 -4.51 -10.94
C ASP A 120 -0.73 -4.13 -12.06
N ALA A 121 0.28 -4.97 -12.30
CA ALA A 121 1.36 -4.77 -13.27
C ALA A 121 1.04 -5.36 -14.67
N GLY A 122 -0.24 -5.59 -14.99
CA GLY A 122 -0.66 -6.04 -16.32
C GLY A 122 -0.12 -7.42 -16.71
N GLY A 123 -0.01 -8.35 -15.77
CA GLY A 123 0.45 -9.72 -16.01
C GLY A 123 1.93 -9.97 -15.73
N ILE A 124 2.71 -8.95 -15.36
CA ILE A 124 4.16 -9.06 -15.13
C ILE A 124 4.44 -9.52 -13.70
N THR A 125 5.29 -10.53 -13.52
CA THR A 125 5.72 -11.00 -12.20
C THR A 125 6.65 -9.99 -11.51
N PRO A 126 6.73 -9.95 -10.16
CA PRO A 126 7.68 -9.09 -9.48
C PRO A 126 9.13 -9.29 -9.94
N SER A 127 9.57 -10.54 -10.11
CA SER A 127 10.94 -10.83 -10.60
C SER A 127 11.18 -10.27 -12.00
N SER A 128 10.28 -10.54 -12.95
CA SER A 128 10.40 -10.02 -14.31
C SER A 128 10.30 -8.50 -14.37
N TRP A 129 9.56 -7.89 -13.44
CA TRP A 129 9.50 -6.44 -13.31
C TRP A 129 10.86 -5.88 -12.88
N ILE A 130 11.48 -6.46 -11.85
CA ILE A 130 12.84 -6.09 -11.37
C ILE A 130 13.89 -6.24 -12.48
N GLU A 131 13.84 -7.33 -13.24
CA GLU A 131 14.77 -7.53 -14.37
C GLU A 131 14.65 -6.44 -15.44
N LYS A 132 13.42 -5.94 -15.69
CA LYS A 132 13.17 -4.86 -16.65
C LYS A 132 13.68 -3.50 -16.17
N ILE A 133 13.49 -3.16 -14.89
CA ILE A 133 13.99 -1.89 -14.33
C ILE A 133 15.51 -1.88 -14.17
N GLN A 134 16.14 -3.02 -13.89
CA GLN A 134 17.59 -3.11 -13.72
C GLN A 134 18.36 -3.20 -15.04
N GLY A 135 17.68 -3.28 -16.19
CA GLY A 135 18.31 -3.27 -17.50
C GLY A 135 19.43 -4.29 -17.63
N LYS A 136 19.09 -5.58 -17.76
CA LYS A 136 20.06 -6.50 -18.37
C LYS A 136 20.32 -6.03 -19.81
N VAL A 137 21.39 -5.24 -19.94
CA VAL A 137 22.32 -5.28 -21.07
C VAL A 137 22.56 -6.77 -21.32
N GLN A 138 22.07 -7.25 -22.45
CA GLN A 138 22.51 -8.52 -23.00
C GLN A 138 23.62 -8.26 -24.00
#